data_AF-A0A8T4P8R9-F1
#
_entry.id   AF-A0A8T4P8R9-F1
#
_cell.length_a   1.000
_cell.length_b   1.000
_cell.length_c   1.000
_cell.angle_alpha   90.00
_cell.angle_beta   90.00
_cell.angle_gamma   90.00
#
_symmetry.space_group_name_H-M   'P 1'
#
loop_
_entity.id
_entity.type
_entity.pdbx_description
1 polymer ?
#
loop_
_entity_poly.entity_id
_entity_poly.type
_entity_poly.pdbx_seq_one_letter_code
_entity_poly.pdbx_strand_id
1 'polypeptide(L)'
;MSSLEDKIFNIAETGLESRSSSVQKVRDAIESGARTRREIADRTGLGYGYVTQAIREYGMDVEREPSPNQKLNKQSVDKLIKIGLGCTTIAREVGVSNARIGIYRERWYHGEWRKKREEYKNALNLKRENEEEKRRLIGEIEFSVLKNSLGNEGYSDWVIQKTFEHRQKHPSTRAFPYDKLAKFFSVYEEAKKKGEKASLYALGERAEMHFVTVGHVLKEGGLNTLVNPMKKKREILTPEQEDAIARAIGLRMPVSDLSYFIGAPNWIIQDRFNMMNRQDRIKSHIICMGRFSCDTLSYAKASDIYLGQDIGMSREEIERELGLKREIVDYALRNENIFRISGEIIDALKTIWPEREIKKPYKDW
;
A
#
# COMPACT_ATOMS: atom_id res chain seq x y z
N MET A 1 -14.15 -26.36 -8.11
CA MET A 1 -14.35 -25.25 -7.14
C MET A 1 -13.30 -25.42 -6.06
N SER A 2 -12.18 -24.68 -6.15
CA SER A 2 -11.08 -24.79 -5.18
C SER A 2 -11.51 -24.19 -3.83
N SER A 3 -11.31 -24.95 -2.76
CA SER A 3 -11.83 -24.66 -1.42
C SER A 3 -11.08 -23.46 -0.81
N LEU A 4 -11.70 -22.80 0.16
CA LEU A 4 -11.07 -21.69 0.90
C LEU A 4 -9.83 -22.16 1.68
N GLU A 5 -9.78 -23.46 2.03
CA GLU A 5 -8.63 -24.12 2.64
C GLU A 5 -7.46 -24.24 1.65
N ASP A 6 -7.74 -24.56 0.38
CA ASP A 6 -6.70 -24.60 -0.68
C ASP A 6 -6.05 -23.22 -0.87
N LYS A 7 -6.81 -22.13 -0.68
CA LYS A 7 -6.30 -20.75 -0.81
C LYS A 7 -5.47 -20.32 0.40
N ILE A 8 -5.87 -20.70 1.61
CA ILE A 8 -5.10 -20.41 2.83
C ILE A 8 -3.81 -21.25 2.85
N PHE A 9 -3.89 -22.51 2.45
CA PHE A 9 -2.73 -23.38 2.28
C PHE A 9 -1.79 -22.80 1.23
N ASN A 10 -2.28 -22.41 0.05
CA ASN A 10 -1.47 -21.76 -0.98
C ASN A 10 -0.83 -20.43 -0.53
N ILE A 11 -1.47 -19.61 0.31
CA ILE A 11 -0.87 -18.34 0.80
C ILE A 11 0.20 -18.60 1.86
N ALA A 12 -0.02 -19.56 2.75
CA ALA A 12 0.97 -19.98 3.74
C ALA A 12 2.16 -20.67 3.06
N GLU A 13 1.89 -21.51 2.05
CA GLU A 13 2.86 -22.23 1.23
C GLU A 13 3.64 -21.26 0.34
N THR A 14 3.01 -20.33 -0.37
CA THR A 14 3.72 -19.28 -1.13
C THR A 14 4.49 -18.31 -0.23
N GLY A 15 4.04 -18.04 0.99
CA GLY A 15 4.77 -17.26 1.99
C GLY A 15 5.99 -18.01 2.58
N LEU A 16 5.87 -19.31 2.77
CA LEU A 16 6.95 -20.23 3.17
C LEU A 16 7.93 -20.44 2.02
N GLU A 17 7.47 -20.60 0.79
CA GLU A 17 8.27 -20.69 -0.44
C GLU A 17 8.97 -19.37 -0.75
N SER A 18 8.35 -18.22 -0.50
CA SER A 18 8.96 -16.88 -0.61
C SER A 18 10.08 -16.67 0.41
N ARG A 19 9.86 -17.08 1.66
CA ARG A 19 10.89 -17.05 2.71
C ARG A 19 11.99 -18.07 2.46
N SER A 20 11.63 -19.28 2.03
CA SER A 20 12.55 -20.34 1.62
C SER A 20 13.40 -19.89 0.43
N SER A 21 12.79 -19.28 -0.59
CA SER A 21 13.47 -18.70 -1.76
C SER A 21 14.43 -17.57 -1.36
N SER A 22 14.03 -16.69 -0.45
CA SER A 22 14.89 -15.59 0.01
C SER A 22 16.04 -16.07 0.90
N VAL A 23 15.82 -17.12 1.71
CA VAL A 23 16.87 -17.78 2.49
C VAL A 23 17.80 -18.58 1.58
N GLN A 24 17.27 -19.20 0.52
CA GLN A 24 18.07 -19.90 -0.47
C GLN A 24 18.97 -18.92 -1.24
N LYS A 25 18.47 -17.74 -1.63
CA LYS A 25 19.31 -16.67 -2.20
C LYS A 25 20.46 -16.27 -1.29
N VAL A 26 20.24 -16.24 0.03
CA VAL A 26 21.30 -15.98 1.03
C VAL A 26 22.33 -17.12 1.04
N ARG A 27 21.89 -18.38 0.97
CA ARG A 27 22.79 -19.55 0.87
C ARG A 27 23.60 -19.56 -0.43
N ASP A 28 22.94 -19.36 -1.56
CA ASP A 28 23.57 -19.30 -2.89
C ASP A 28 24.60 -18.15 -2.96
N ALA A 29 24.31 -17.02 -2.31
CA ALA A 29 25.25 -15.91 -2.20
C ALA A 29 26.50 -16.31 -1.39
N ILE A 30 26.35 -17.06 -0.29
CA ILE A 30 27.47 -17.56 0.52
C ILE A 30 28.28 -18.59 -0.27
N GLU A 31 27.62 -19.55 -0.92
CA GLU A 31 28.26 -20.60 -1.74
C GLU A 31 29.00 -20.02 -2.95
N SER A 32 28.48 -18.95 -3.55
CA SER A 32 29.16 -18.17 -4.60
C SER A 32 30.27 -17.24 -4.08
N GLY A 33 30.63 -17.36 -2.80
CA GLY A 33 31.80 -16.72 -2.20
C GLY A 33 31.56 -15.35 -1.59
N ALA A 34 30.31 -14.95 -1.31
CA ALA A 34 30.06 -13.79 -0.46
C ALA A 34 30.45 -14.12 0.98
N ARG A 35 31.36 -13.35 1.56
CA ARG A 35 31.94 -13.64 2.88
C ARG A 35 31.32 -12.80 3.98
N THR A 36 30.72 -11.65 3.66
CA THR A 36 30.12 -10.75 4.67
C THR A 36 28.63 -10.53 4.49
N ARG A 37 27.92 -10.13 5.55
CA ARG A 37 26.47 -9.83 5.54
C ARG A 37 26.09 -8.76 4.52
N ARG A 38 26.97 -7.79 4.27
CA ARG A 38 26.75 -6.72 3.27
C ARG A 38 26.89 -7.23 1.85
N GLU A 39 27.93 -8.01 1.56
CA GLU A 39 28.10 -8.61 0.23
C GLU A 39 26.90 -9.51 -0.12
N ILE A 40 26.37 -10.23 0.86
CA ILE A 40 25.17 -11.03 0.69
C ILE A 40 23.96 -10.13 0.39
N ALA A 41 23.77 -9.04 1.12
CA ALA A 41 22.69 -8.08 0.86
C ALA A 41 22.77 -7.46 -0.54
N ASP A 42 23.98 -7.04 -0.95
CA ASP A 42 24.22 -6.42 -2.25
C ASP A 42 24.01 -7.40 -3.41
N ARG A 43 24.45 -8.66 -3.26
CA ARG A 43 24.25 -9.70 -4.29
C ARG A 43 22.82 -10.19 -4.40
N THR A 44 22.10 -10.27 -3.28
CA THR A 44 20.74 -10.81 -3.26
C THR A 44 19.67 -9.73 -3.48
N GLY A 45 20.03 -8.45 -3.35
CA GLY A 45 19.08 -7.33 -3.34
C GLY A 45 18.18 -7.30 -2.10
N LEU A 46 18.48 -8.11 -1.08
CA LEU A 46 17.72 -8.20 0.16
C LEU A 46 18.18 -7.13 1.16
N GLY A 47 17.25 -6.66 1.99
CA GLY A 47 17.57 -5.70 3.04
C GLY A 47 18.55 -6.27 4.07
N TYR A 48 19.52 -5.47 4.50
CA TYR A 48 20.56 -5.87 5.46
C TYR A 48 20.01 -6.48 6.75
N GLY A 49 18.93 -5.91 7.31
CA GLY A 49 18.27 -6.43 8.50
C GLY A 49 17.68 -7.81 8.30
N TYR A 50 17.14 -8.08 7.10
CA TYR A 50 16.60 -9.39 6.73
C TYR A 50 17.72 -10.43 6.58
N VAL A 51 18.81 -10.09 5.90
CA VAL A 51 19.99 -10.96 5.78
C VAL A 51 20.57 -11.30 7.14
N THR A 52 20.66 -10.31 8.04
CA THR A 52 21.14 -10.51 9.41
C THR A 52 20.23 -11.45 10.21
N GLN A 53 18.92 -11.29 10.06
CA GLN A 53 17.95 -12.18 10.70
C GLN A 53 18.04 -13.61 10.15
N ALA A 54 18.09 -13.78 8.82
CA ALA A 54 18.18 -15.07 8.17
C ALA A 54 19.46 -15.83 8.57
N ILE A 55 20.61 -15.17 8.58
CA ILE A 55 21.89 -15.77 9.01
C ILE A 55 21.81 -16.25 10.46
N ARG A 56 21.19 -15.46 11.35
CA ARG A 56 21.04 -15.80 12.78
C ARG A 56 20.04 -16.93 13.01
N GLU A 57 18.89 -16.89 12.32
CA GLU A 57 17.79 -17.84 12.51
C GLU A 57 18.13 -19.23 11.97
N TYR A 58 18.92 -19.30 10.90
CA TYR A 58 19.32 -20.56 10.24
C TYR A 58 20.77 -20.96 10.52
N GLY A 59 21.47 -20.28 11.44
CA GLY A 59 22.81 -20.66 11.89
C GLY A 59 23.88 -20.67 10.78
N MET A 60 23.80 -19.74 9.83
CA MET A 60 24.76 -19.67 8.71
C MET A 60 26.07 -19.03 9.14
N ASP A 61 27.20 -19.60 8.71
CA ASP A 61 28.53 -19.06 9.03
C ASP A 61 28.97 -18.04 7.98
N VAL A 62 29.19 -16.81 8.42
CA VAL A 62 29.52 -15.66 7.58
C VAL A 62 30.54 -14.82 8.34
N GLU A 63 31.60 -14.37 7.67
CA GLU A 63 32.65 -13.57 8.29
C GLU A 63 32.05 -12.32 8.93
N ARG A 64 32.49 -12.04 10.16
CA ARG A 64 32.10 -10.80 10.83
C ARG A 64 32.62 -9.63 10.02
N GLU A 65 31.74 -8.65 9.80
CA GLU A 65 32.17 -7.38 9.23
C GLU A 65 33.36 -6.82 10.02
N PRO A 66 34.35 -6.23 9.32
CA PRO A 66 35.49 -5.66 9.97
C PRO A 66 35.06 -4.63 11.02
N SER A 67 35.59 -4.79 12.22
CA SER A 67 35.40 -3.84 13.32
C SER A 67 35.88 -2.44 12.90
N PRO A 68 35.22 -1.35 13.34
CA PRO A 68 35.68 0.03 13.13
C PRO A 68 37.14 0.30 13.54
N ASN A 69 37.75 -0.62 14.31
CA ASN A 69 39.13 -0.59 14.77
C ASN A 69 40.13 -1.30 13.83
N GLN A 70 39.73 -1.75 12.63
CA GLN A 70 40.66 -2.36 11.66
C GLN A 70 41.78 -1.37 11.26
N LYS A 71 42.99 -1.86 10.97
CA LYS A 71 44.09 -1.02 10.46
C LYS A 71 43.68 -0.43 9.10
N LEU A 72 43.86 0.89 8.94
CA LEU A 72 43.52 1.60 7.72
C LEU A 72 44.37 1.09 6.54
N ASN A 73 43.74 0.51 5.52
CA ASN A 73 44.42 0.19 4.27
C ASN A 73 44.66 1.48 3.47
N LYS A 74 45.82 2.11 3.72
CA LYS A 74 46.20 3.40 3.13
C LYS A 74 46.15 3.38 1.60
N GLN A 75 46.62 2.31 0.96
CA GLN A 75 46.67 2.22 -0.51
C GLN A 75 45.28 2.29 -1.15
N SER A 76 44.31 1.56 -0.61
CA SER A 76 42.93 1.61 -1.10
C SER A 76 42.29 2.98 -0.86
N VAL A 77 42.55 3.59 0.30
CA VAL A 77 42.05 4.93 0.63
C VAL A 77 42.63 5.98 -0.31
N ASP A 78 43.95 5.96 -0.55
CA ASP A 78 44.64 6.91 -1.42
C ASP A 78 44.11 6.86 -2.86
N LYS A 79 43.86 5.66 -3.38
CA LYS A 79 43.29 5.47 -4.72
C LYS A 79 41.90 6.11 -4.84
N LEU A 80 41.05 5.90 -3.85
CA LEU A 80 39.68 6.45 -3.85
C LEU A 80 39.64 7.96 -3.60
N ILE A 81 40.58 8.50 -2.79
CA ILE A 81 40.78 9.94 -2.60
C ILE A 81 41.22 10.60 -3.91
N LYS A 82 42.16 9.99 -4.64
CA LYS A 82 42.65 10.50 -5.93
C LYS A 82 41.58 10.53 -7.03
N ILE A 83 40.54 9.70 -6.91
CA ILE A 83 39.36 9.70 -7.81
C ILE A 83 38.32 10.76 -7.39
N GLY A 84 38.47 11.38 -6.20
CA GLY A 84 37.55 12.41 -5.71
C GLY A 84 36.30 11.87 -5.02
N LEU A 85 36.32 10.63 -4.51
CA LEU A 85 35.19 10.07 -3.76
C LEU A 85 34.99 10.75 -2.39
N GLY A 86 33.75 10.76 -1.90
CA GLY A 86 33.41 11.34 -0.60
C GLY A 86 33.87 10.45 0.57
N CYS A 87 34.17 11.05 1.72
CA CYS A 87 34.64 10.29 2.90
C CYS A 87 33.67 9.18 3.33
N THR A 88 32.36 9.41 3.22
CA THR A 88 31.33 8.39 3.51
C THR A 88 31.43 7.19 2.57
N THR A 89 31.62 7.43 1.27
CA THR A 89 31.77 6.36 0.27
C THR A 89 33.06 5.59 0.51
N ILE A 90 34.18 6.29 0.70
CA ILE A 90 35.48 5.68 0.98
C ILE A 90 35.43 4.85 2.27
N ALA A 91 34.81 5.39 3.32
CA ALA A 91 34.62 4.70 4.60
C ALA A 91 33.81 3.41 4.44
N ARG A 92 32.78 3.44 3.60
CA ARG A 92 31.99 2.25 3.25
C ARG A 92 32.81 1.22 2.49
N GLU A 93 33.54 1.62 1.45
CA GLU A 93 34.35 0.70 0.62
C GLU A 93 35.53 0.08 1.39
N VAL A 94 36.11 0.82 2.35
CA VAL A 94 37.30 0.38 3.11
C VAL A 94 36.95 -0.22 4.48
N GLY A 95 35.68 -0.14 4.91
CA GLY A 95 35.24 -0.73 6.18
C GLY A 95 35.73 0.00 7.43
N VAL A 96 35.89 1.33 7.37
CA VAL A 96 36.34 2.16 8.51
C VAL A 96 35.38 3.33 8.76
N SER A 97 35.53 4.05 9.87
CA SER A 97 34.67 5.19 10.19
C SER A 97 34.88 6.37 9.24
N ASN A 98 33.80 7.09 8.93
CA ASN A 98 33.81 8.32 8.13
C ASN A 98 34.75 9.39 8.73
N ALA A 99 34.72 9.56 10.05
CA ALA A 99 35.58 10.49 10.77
C ALA A 99 37.07 10.19 10.57
N ARG A 100 37.45 8.91 10.56
CA ARG A 100 38.85 8.48 10.36
C ARG A 100 39.34 8.76 8.93
N ILE A 101 38.49 8.55 7.91
CA ILE A 101 38.79 8.96 6.53
C ILE A 101 38.89 10.48 6.43
N GLY A 102 37.99 11.20 7.11
CA GLY A 102 38.00 12.66 7.18
C GLY A 102 39.34 13.20 7.67
N ILE A 103 39.81 12.72 8.83
CA ILE A 103 41.10 13.10 9.42
C ILE A 103 42.28 12.74 8.49
N TYR A 104 42.27 11.53 7.93
CA TYR A 104 43.35 11.08 7.04
C TYR A 104 43.45 11.94 5.77
N ARG A 105 42.32 12.20 5.11
CA ARG A 105 42.23 13.04 3.93
C ARG A 105 42.67 14.47 4.23
N GLU A 106 42.20 15.04 5.35
CA GLU A 106 42.54 16.42 5.74
C GLU A 106 44.04 16.59 5.97
N ARG A 107 44.67 15.60 6.60
CA ARG A 107 46.09 15.65 6.95
C ARG A 107 47.02 15.47 5.74
N TRP A 108 46.62 14.69 4.73
CA TRP A 108 47.54 14.25 3.66
C TRP A 108 47.12 14.67 2.24
N TYR A 109 45.86 15.03 2.01
CA TYR A 109 45.30 15.21 0.65
C TYR A 109 44.34 16.41 0.52
N HIS A 110 44.30 17.34 1.48
CA HIS A 110 43.29 18.39 1.55
C HIS A 110 43.11 19.19 0.24
N GLY A 111 44.19 19.69 -0.34
CA GLY A 111 44.14 20.49 -1.58
C GLY A 111 43.85 19.66 -2.84
N GLU A 112 44.53 18.52 -2.99
CA GLU A 112 44.38 17.63 -4.16
C GLU A 112 42.98 17.01 -4.24
N TRP A 113 42.45 16.56 -3.10
CA TRP A 113 41.13 15.95 -3.04
C TRP A 113 40.03 16.95 -3.39
N ARG A 114 40.13 18.22 -2.96
CA ARG A 114 39.13 19.24 -3.32
C ARG A 114 39.03 19.43 -4.83
N LYS A 115 40.17 19.52 -5.53
CA LYS A 115 40.21 19.62 -6.99
C LYS A 115 39.60 18.37 -7.66
N LYS A 116 40.03 17.19 -7.23
CA LYS A 116 39.52 15.91 -7.76
C LYS A 116 38.04 15.68 -7.46
N ARG A 117 37.55 16.15 -6.32
CA ARG A 117 36.13 16.09 -5.94
C ARG A 117 35.29 16.95 -6.88
N GLU A 118 35.79 18.11 -7.27
CA GLU A 118 35.09 19.00 -8.20
C GLU A 118 35.06 18.42 -9.61
N GLU A 119 36.19 17.90 -10.10
CA GLU A 119 36.26 17.16 -11.37
C GLU A 119 35.27 15.98 -11.38
N TYR A 120 35.22 15.20 -10.29
CA TYR A 120 34.30 14.08 -10.15
C TYR A 120 32.83 14.53 -10.18
N LYS A 121 32.48 15.62 -9.48
CA LYS A 121 31.12 16.18 -9.50
C LYS A 121 30.73 16.65 -10.90
N ASN A 122 31.64 17.35 -11.59
CA ASN A 122 31.39 17.84 -12.94
C ASN A 122 31.19 16.68 -13.92
N ALA A 123 32.01 15.63 -13.83
CA ALA A 123 31.83 14.41 -14.64
C ALA A 123 30.49 13.72 -14.35
N LEU A 124 30.06 13.70 -13.08
CA LEU A 124 28.77 13.11 -12.69
C LEU A 124 27.58 13.95 -13.18
N ASN A 125 27.69 15.28 -13.14
CA ASN A 125 26.69 16.19 -13.69
C ASN A 125 26.59 16.04 -15.21
N LEU A 126 27.72 16.02 -15.92
CA LEU A 126 27.76 15.82 -17.37
C LEU A 126 27.16 14.47 -17.75
N LYS A 127 27.43 13.41 -16.99
CA LYS A 127 26.81 12.10 -17.20
C LYS A 127 25.29 12.16 -17.03
N ARG A 128 24.81 12.87 -16.01
CA ARG A 128 23.37 13.06 -15.76
C ARG A 128 22.72 13.85 -16.89
N GLU A 129 23.33 14.95 -17.34
CA GLU A 129 22.87 15.76 -18.47
C GLU A 129 22.82 14.92 -19.75
N ASN A 130 23.85 14.12 -20.03
CA ASN A 130 23.85 13.20 -21.17
C ASN A 130 22.76 12.13 -21.07
N GLU A 131 22.47 11.61 -19.87
CA GLU A 131 21.38 10.65 -19.66
C GLU A 131 20.00 11.29 -19.83
N GLU A 132 19.82 12.53 -19.37
CA GLU A 132 18.60 13.32 -19.57
C GLU A 132 18.37 13.63 -21.05
N GLU A 133 19.40 14.06 -21.76
CA GLU A 133 19.36 14.35 -23.19
C GLU A 133 19.08 13.08 -24.01
N LYS A 134 19.72 11.96 -23.66
CA LYS A 134 19.42 10.66 -24.28
C LYS A 134 17.96 10.27 -24.09
N ARG A 135 17.39 10.46 -22.90
CA ARG A 135 15.96 10.18 -22.65
C ARG A 135 15.05 11.10 -23.47
N ARG A 136 15.40 12.39 -23.60
CA ARG A 136 14.66 13.34 -24.42
C ARG A 136 14.62 12.91 -25.88
N LEU A 137 15.79 12.60 -26.46
CA LEU A 137 15.90 12.14 -27.85
C LEU A 137 15.15 10.84 -28.10
N ILE A 138 15.22 9.87 -27.19
CA ILE A 138 14.43 8.63 -27.27
C ILE A 138 12.93 8.96 -27.28
N GLY A 139 12.48 9.87 -26.40
CA GLY A 139 11.09 10.32 -26.36
C GLY A 139 10.63 10.98 -27.66
N GLU A 140 11.47 11.81 -28.29
CA GLU A 140 11.18 12.46 -29.57
C GLU A 140 11.06 11.44 -30.72
N ILE A 141 11.94 10.43 -30.74
CA ILE A 141 11.87 9.32 -31.69
C ILE A 141 10.59 8.50 -31.46
N GLU A 142 10.30 8.12 -30.22
CA GLU A 142 9.09 7.37 -29.86
C GLU A 142 7.82 8.11 -30.28
N PHE A 143 7.74 9.42 -30.00
CA PHE A 143 6.60 10.23 -30.41
C PHE A 143 6.44 10.28 -31.93
N SER A 144 7.54 10.44 -32.66
CA SER A 144 7.52 10.47 -34.13
C SER A 144 7.07 9.14 -34.73
N VAL A 145 7.53 8.02 -34.16
CA VAL A 145 7.11 6.66 -34.56
C VAL A 145 5.63 6.45 -34.27
N LEU A 146 5.16 6.85 -33.09
CA LEU A 146 3.74 6.76 -32.73
C LEU A 146 2.86 7.61 -33.64
N LYS A 147 3.30 8.83 -33.96
CA LYS A 147 2.57 9.73 -34.86
C LYS A 147 2.41 9.14 -36.25
N ASN A 148 3.45 8.51 -36.78
CA ASN A 148 3.36 7.83 -38.07
C ASN A 148 2.47 6.58 -38.00
N SER A 149 2.63 5.74 -36.98
CA SER A 149 1.85 4.49 -36.85
C SER A 149 0.36 4.77 -36.64
N LEU A 150 0.03 5.48 -35.55
CA LEU A 150 -1.35 5.75 -35.16
C LEU A 150 -2.02 6.79 -36.08
N GLY A 151 -1.24 7.71 -36.66
CA GLY A 151 -1.75 8.65 -37.66
C GLY A 151 -2.21 7.94 -38.93
N ASN A 152 -1.49 6.92 -39.39
CA ASN A 152 -1.90 6.09 -40.53
C ASN A 152 -3.17 5.26 -40.23
N GLU A 153 -3.42 4.94 -38.96
CA GLU A 153 -4.65 4.28 -38.50
C GLU A 153 -5.83 5.26 -38.33
N GLY A 154 -5.62 6.56 -38.57
CA GLY A 154 -6.68 7.58 -38.55
C GLY A 154 -6.97 8.18 -37.17
N TYR A 155 -6.12 7.94 -36.17
CA TYR A 155 -6.26 8.59 -34.86
C TYR A 155 -5.94 10.09 -34.92
N SER A 156 -6.65 10.88 -34.11
CA SER A 156 -6.41 12.32 -34.01
C SER A 156 -5.09 12.64 -33.31
N ASP A 157 -4.51 13.81 -33.61
CA ASP A 157 -3.29 14.28 -32.94
C ASP A 157 -3.45 14.33 -31.41
N TRP A 158 -4.66 14.63 -30.91
CA TRP A 158 -4.95 14.65 -29.47
C TRP A 158 -4.84 13.25 -28.84
N VAL A 159 -5.36 12.23 -29.52
CA VAL A 159 -5.27 10.83 -29.08
C VAL A 159 -3.82 10.36 -29.03
N ILE A 160 -3.04 10.68 -30.07
CA ILE A 160 -1.62 10.33 -30.17
C ILE A 160 -0.84 11.00 -29.03
N GLN A 161 -1.06 12.30 -28.83
CA GLN A 161 -0.43 13.07 -27.75
C GLN A 161 -0.75 12.49 -26.36
N LYS A 162 -2.01 12.18 -26.07
CA LYS A 162 -2.41 11.63 -24.76
C LYS A 162 -1.86 10.23 -24.52
N THR A 163 -1.79 9.42 -25.57
CA THR A 163 -1.18 8.10 -25.54
C THR A 163 0.31 8.17 -25.18
N PHE A 164 1.05 9.10 -25.80
CA PHE A 164 2.47 9.32 -25.49
C PHE A 164 2.69 9.85 -24.07
N GLU A 165 1.93 10.87 -23.64
CA GLU A 165 2.03 11.44 -22.29
C GLU A 165 1.81 10.39 -21.20
N HIS A 166 0.85 9.49 -21.40
CA HIS A 166 0.57 8.41 -20.47
C HIS A 166 1.74 7.43 -20.35
N ARG A 167 2.40 7.10 -21.47
CA ARG A 167 3.53 6.15 -21.49
C ARG A 167 4.80 6.75 -20.91
N GLN A 168 5.05 8.04 -21.13
CA GLN A 168 6.19 8.74 -20.53
C GLN A 168 6.13 8.77 -18.99
N LYS A 169 4.92 8.88 -18.42
CA LYS A 169 4.74 8.80 -16.97
C LYS A 169 4.94 7.40 -16.39
N HIS A 170 4.82 6.35 -17.22
CA HIS A 170 4.81 4.96 -16.78
C HIS A 170 5.62 4.03 -17.70
N PRO A 171 6.97 4.13 -17.73
CA PRO A 171 7.83 3.36 -18.63
C PRO A 171 7.97 1.85 -18.30
N SER A 172 7.13 1.29 -17.41
CA SER A 172 7.26 -0.09 -16.90
C SER A 172 6.52 -1.14 -17.73
N THR A 173 6.86 -2.42 -17.52
CA THR A 173 6.23 -3.62 -18.11
C THR A 173 4.74 -3.82 -17.82
N ARG A 174 4.13 -2.95 -16.98
CA ARG A 174 2.68 -2.93 -16.70
C ARG A 174 1.92 -1.90 -17.53
N ALA A 175 2.60 -1.12 -18.37
CA ALA A 175 1.93 -0.11 -19.17
C ALA A 175 1.13 -0.74 -20.30
N PHE A 176 -0.10 -0.26 -20.50
CA PHE A 176 -0.97 -0.69 -21.58
C PHE A 176 -0.26 -0.54 -22.95
N PRO A 177 -0.53 -1.46 -23.89
CA PRO A 177 -0.09 -1.29 -25.28
C PRO A 177 -0.57 0.04 -25.85
N TYR A 178 0.24 0.65 -26.73
CA TYR A 178 -0.08 1.93 -27.36
C TYR A 178 -1.46 1.91 -28.03
N ASP A 179 -1.80 0.84 -28.75
CA ASP A 179 -3.06 0.71 -29.47
C ASP A 179 -4.27 0.71 -28.53
N LYS A 180 -4.15 0.08 -27.34
CA LYS A 180 -5.22 0.09 -26.33
C LYS A 180 -5.44 1.48 -25.76
N LEU A 181 -4.36 2.22 -25.50
CA LEU A 181 -4.44 3.60 -25.04
C LEU A 181 -5.03 4.51 -26.12
N ALA A 182 -4.61 4.34 -27.38
CA ALA A 182 -5.11 5.10 -28.51
C ALA A 182 -6.61 4.86 -28.72
N LYS A 183 -7.05 3.59 -28.74
CA LYS A 183 -8.47 3.21 -28.79
C LYS A 183 -9.27 3.83 -27.66
N PHE A 184 -8.76 3.75 -26.43
CA PHE A 184 -9.41 4.34 -25.26
C PHE A 184 -9.56 5.87 -25.38
N PHE A 185 -8.47 6.57 -25.68
CA PHE A 185 -8.52 8.03 -25.81
C PHE A 185 -9.40 8.46 -26.98
N SER A 186 -9.44 7.70 -28.08
CA SER A 186 -10.37 7.95 -29.19
C SER A 186 -11.84 7.87 -28.75
N VAL A 187 -12.23 6.77 -28.09
CA VAL A 187 -13.57 6.59 -27.52
C VAL A 187 -13.93 7.73 -26.57
N TYR A 188 -12.98 8.13 -25.71
CA TYR A 188 -13.18 9.24 -24.78
C TYR A 188 -13.34 10.59 -25.50
N GLU A 189 -12.51 10.86 -26.53
CA GLU A 189 -12.58 12.09 -27.32
C GLU A 189 -13.93 12.21 -28.03
N GLU A 190 -14.41 11.12 -28.62
CA GLU A 190 -15.71 11.08 -29.28
C GLU A 190 -16.87 11.34 -28.30
N ALA A 191 -16.88 10.63 -27.16
CA ALA A 191 -17.91 10.81 -26.14
C ALA A 191 -17.93 12.26 -25.62
N LYS A 192 -16.74 12.86 -25.43
CA LYS A 192 -16.60 14.26 -25.02
C LYS A 192 -17.11 15.22 -26.09
N LYS A 193 -16.76 15.02 -27.37
CA LYS A 193 -17.22 15.87 -28.49
C LYS A 193 -18.74 15.83 -28.66
N LYS A 194 -19.36 14.67 -28.43
CA LYS A 194 -20.81 14.46 -28.47
C LYS A 194 -21.56 14.99 -27.23
N GLY A 195 -20.83 15.49 -26.21
CA GLY A 195 -21.43 15.91 -24.94
C GLY A 195 -22.04 14.74 -24.15
N GLU A 196 -21.62 13.52 -24.43
CA GLU A 196 -22.18 12.31 -23.84
C GLU A 196 -21.73 12.15 -22.38
N LYS A 197 -22.68 11.82 -21.50
CA LYS A 197 -22.41 11.47 -20.10
C LYS A 197 -22.13 9.97 -19.97
N ALA A 198 -21.06 9.51 -20.60
CA ALA A 198 -20.65 8.10 -20.55
C ALA A 198 -20.02 7.76 -19.19
N SER A 199 -20.48 6.67 -18.55
CA SER A 199 -19.89 6.16 -17.32
C SER A 199 -18.54 5.47 -17.58
N LEU A 200 -17.77 5.20 -16.52
CA LEU A 200 -16.51 4.43 -16.64
C LEU A 200 -16.74 3.04 -17.21
N TYR A 201 -17.88 2.41 -16.90
CA TYR A 201 -18.28 1.12 -17.46
C TYR A 201 -18.55 1.24 -18.96
N ALA A 202 -19.35 2.22 -19.38
CA ALA A 202 -19.67 2.42 -20.80
C ALA A 202 -18.42 2.75 -21.64
N LEU A 203 -17.51 3.57 -21.11
CA LEU A 203 -16.21 3.84 -21.74
C LEU A 203 -15.34 2.58 -21.80
N GLY A 204 -15.34 1.78 -20.73
CA GLY A 204 -14.60 0.53 -20.66
C GLY A 204 -15.08 -0.52 -21.65
N GLU A 205 -16.39 -0.70 -21.80
CA GLU A 205 -16.94 -1.64 -22.80
C GLU A 205 -16.54 -1.26 -24.22
N ARG A 206 -16.68 0.02 -24.59
CA ARG A 206 -16.30 0.51 -25.93
C ARG A 206 -14.80 0.38 -26.21
N ALA A 207 -13.98 0.56 -25.18
CA ALA A 207 -12.52 0.48 -25.29
C ALA A 207 -11.96 -0.92 -25.02
N GLU A 208 -12.80 -1.92 -24.68
CA GLU A 208 -12.40 -3.26 -24.24
C GLU A 208 -11.42 -3.21 -23.04
N MET A 209 -11.74 -2.35 -22.08
CA MET A 209 -10.97 -2.13 -20.85
C MET A 209 -11.86 -2.25 -19.62
N HIS A 210 -11.33 -2.87 -18.57
CA HIS A 210 -12.05 -2.95 -17.30
C HIS A 210 -12.26 -1.55 -16.71
N PHE A 211 -13.43 -1.27 -16.13
CA PHE A 211 -13.81 0.08 -15.67
C PHE A 211 -12.83 0.70 -14.65
N VAL A 212 -12.22 -0.14 -13.79
CA VAL A 212 -11.18 0.28 -12.83
C VAL A 212 -9.97 0.83 -13.59
N THR A 213 -9.56 0.11 -14.63
CA THR A 213 -8.46 0.51 -15.50
C THR A 213 -8.73 1.83 -16.20
N VAL A 214 -9.95 2.01 -16.73
CA VAL A 214 -10.38 3.29 -17.33
C VAL A 214 -10.23 4.45 -16.34
N GLY A 215 -10.64 4.24 -15.09
CA GLY A 215 -10.46 5.25 -14.03
C GLY A 215 -8.99 5.62 -13.80
N HIS A 216 -8.09 4.64 -13.80
CA HIS A 216 -6.65 4.88 -13.69
C HIS A 216 -6.11 5.66 -14.89
N VAL A 217 -6.40 5.23 -16.11
CA VAL A 217 -5.91 5.88 -17.35
C VAL A 217 -6.38 7.32 -17.45
N LEU A 218 -7.64 7.62 -17.09
CA LEU A 218 -8.15 9.00 -17.05
C LEU A 218 -7.40 9.85 -16.04
N LYS A 219 -7.25 9.36 -14.81
CA LYS A 219 -6.55 10.07 -13.74
C LYS A 219 -5.10 10.37 -14.12
N GLU A 220 -4.41 9.38 -14.68
CA GLU A 220 -3.01 9.48 -15.11
C GLU A 220 -2.84 10.42 -16.32
N GLY A 221 -3.80 10.41 -17.23
CA GLY A 221 -3.91 11.33 -18.37
C GLY A 221 -4.33 12.77 -18.01
N GLY A 222 -4.66 13.04 -16.74
CA GLY A 222 -5.13 14.35 -16.27
C GLY A 222 -6.54 14.69 -16.76
N LEU A 223 -7.37 13.66 -16.99
CA LEU A 223 -8.72 13.79 -17.52
C LEU A 223 -9.76 13.51 -16.44
N ASN A 224 -10.86 14.26 -16.51
CA ASN A 224 -12.01 14.04 -15.64
C ASN A 224 -12.91 12.94 -16.20
N THR A 225 -13.65 12.29 -15.31
CA THR A 225 -14.72 11.39 -15.70
C THR A 225 -15.88 12.18 -16.34
N LEU A 226 -16.44 11.68 -17.46
CA LEU A 226 -17.56 12.33 -18.14
C LEU A 226 -18.88 12.28 -17.33
N VAL A 227 -19.02 11.24 -16.52
CA VAL A 227 -20.01 11.17 -15.43
C VAL A 227 -19.25 11.34 -14.14
N ASN A 228 -19.67 12.28 -13.28
CA ASN A 228 -19.14 12.36 -11.93
C ASN A 228 -19.51 11.07 -11.18
N PRO A 229 -18.54 10.18 -10.85
CA PRO A 229 -18.83 8.93 -10.14
C PRO A 229 -19.39 9.19 -8.73
N MET A 230 -19.30 10.43 -8.23
CA MET A 230 -19.78 10.83 -6.92
C MET A 230 -21.22 11.34 -6.89
N LYS A 231 -21.99 11.27 -7.98
CA LYS A 231 -23.46 11.28 -7.84
C LYS A 231 -23.93 9.92 -7.30
N LYS A 232 -23.42 9.54 -6.12
CA LYS A 232 -24.08 8.57 -5.26
C LYS A 232 -25.52 9.04 -5.12
N LYS A 233 -26.49 8.12 -5.21
CA LYS A 233 -27.89 8.44 -4.87
C LYS A 233 -27.84 9.18 -3.53
N ARG A 234 -28.39 10.41 -3.49
CA ARG A 234 -28.38 11.22 -2.27
C ARG A 234 -29.20 10.44 -1.24
N GLU A 235 -28.51 9.74 -0.35
CA GLU A 235 -29.13 9.15 0.83
C GLU A 235 -29.58 10.31 1.71
N ILE A 236 -30.89 10.39 1.94
CA ILE A 236 -31.49 11.42 2.78
C ILE A 236 -31.57 10.82 4.17
N LEU A 237 -30.72 11.30 5.07
CA LEU A 237 -30.81 10.95 6.49
C LEU A 237 -32.09 11.55 7.08
N THR A 238 -32.76 10.80 7.96
CA THR A 238 -33.83 11.36 8.77
C THR A 238 -33.26 12.33 9.81
N PRO A 239 -34.03 13.31 10.31
CA PRO A 239 -33.57 14.20 11.39
C PRO A 239 -33.06 13.41 12.61
N GLU A 240 -33.77 12.33 12.94
CA GLU A 240 -33.45 11.43 14.02
C GLU A 240 -32.06 10.74 13.83
N GLN A 241 -31.70 10.38 12.59
CA GLN A 241 -30.39 9.84 12.26
C GLN A 241 -29.27 10.88 12.34
N GLU A 242 -29.49 12.12 11.89
CA GLU A 242 -28.50 13.21 12.00
C GLU A 242 -28.20 13.51 13.47
N ASP A 243 -29.24 13.58 14.32
CA ASP A 243 -29.08 13.81 15.75
C ASP A 243 -28.36 12.63 16.43
N ALA A 244 -28.68 11.40 16.04
CA ALA A 244 -27.99 10.20 16.50
C ALA A 244 -26.49 10.19 16.14
N ILE A 245 -26.14 10.65 14.93
CA ILE A 245 -24.74 10.80 14.49
C ILE A 245 -24.03 11.87 15.33
N ALA A 246 -24.67 13.01 15.58
CA ALA A 246 -24.10 14.08 16.39
C ALA A 246 -23.78 13.61 17.82
N ARG A 247 -24.67 12.84 18.45
CA ARG A 247 -24.44 12.24 19.79
C ARG A 247 -23.33 11.18 19.78
N ALA A 248 -23.20 10.43 18.69
CA ALA A 248 -22.25 9.33 18.59
C ALA A 248 -20.76 9.75 18.50
N ILE A 249 -20.47 11.04 18.29
CA ILE A 249 -19.11 11.51 18.01
C ILE A 249 -18.09 11.16 19.12
N GLY A 250 -18.52 11.23 20.39
CA GLY A 250 -17.67 10.98 21.56
C GLY A 250 -17.56 9.50 21.96
N LEU A 251 -18.35 8.62 21.35
CA LEU A 251 -18.34 7.20 21.69
C LEU A 251 -17.05 6.54 21.24
N ARG A 252 -16.49 5.60 22.01
CA ARG A 252 -15.32 4.81 21.59
C ARG A 252 -15.70 3.60 20.73
N MET A 253 -16.55 3.83 19.73
CA MET A 253 -17.09 2.81 18.84
C MET A 253 -16.68 3.07 17.36
N PRO A 254 -16.37 2.00 16.59
CA PRO A 254 -16.07 2.11 15.16
C PRO A 254 -17.24 2.66 14.36
N VAL A 255 -16.94 3.38 13.28
CA VAL A 255 -17.96 3.92 12.36
C VAL A 255 -18.82 2.80 11.75
N SER A 256 -18.24 1.61 11.53
CA SER A 256 -18.99 0.44 11.05
C SER A 256 -20.06 -0.04 12.03
N ASP A 257 -19.75 -0.06 13.33
CA ASP A 257 -20.71 -0.49 14.35
C ASP A 257 -21.76 0.61 14.59
N LEU A 258 -21.36 1.89 14.59
CA LEU A 258 -22.30 3.01 14.63
C LEU A 258 -23.24 3.02 13.42
N SER A 259 -22.75 2.65 12.25
CA SER A 259 -23.58 2.48 11.04
C SER A 259 -24.69 1.45 11.25
N TYR A 260 -24.37 0.31 11.87
CA TYR A 260 -25.36 -0.68 12.27
C TYR A 260 -26.35 -0.12 13.32
N PHE A 261 -25.85 0.53 14.39
CA PHE A 261 -26.70 1.07 15.45
C PHE A 261 -27.42 2.39 15.12
N ILE A 262 -27.14 3.04 14.01
CA ILE A 262 -27.88 4.23 13.55
C ILE A 262 -28.76 3.89 12.34
N GLY A 263 -28.41 2.85 11.58
CA GLY A 263 -29.09 2.51 10.33
C GLY A 263 -28.75 3.49 9.19
N ALA A 264 -27.60 4.18 9.29
CA ALA A 264 -27.11 5.11 8.29
C ALA A 264 -25.86 4.57 7.60
N PRO A 265 -25.65 4.84 6.28
CA PRO A 265 -24.47 4.37 5.57
C PRO A 265 -23.15 4.82 6.21
N ASN A 266 -22.22 3.87 6.38
CA ASN A 266 -20.90 4.09 6.99
C ASN A 266 -20.17 5.33 6.45
N TRP A 267 -20.16 5.52 5.12
CA TRP A 267 -19.48 6.65 4.49
C TRP A 267 -20.07 8.01 4.86
N ILE A 268 -21.38 8.09 5.17
CA ILE A 268 -22.02 9.35 5.60
C ILE A 268 -21.59 9.67 7.04
N ILE A 269 -21.63 8.67 7.93
CA ILE A 269 -21.19 8.84 9.32
C ILE A 269 -19.71 9.25 9.36
N GLN A 270 -18.86 8.58 8.56
CA GLN A 270 -17.44 8.93 8.46
C GLN A 270 -17.25 10.38 7.97
N ASP A 271 -18.01 10.81 6.96
CA ASP A 271 -17.95 12.17 6.43
C ASP A 271 -18.33 13.20 7.50
N ARG A 272 -19.44 12.98 8.21
CA ARG A 272 -19.86 13.83 9.35
C ARG A 272 -18.80 13.88 10.46
N PHE A 273 -18.21 12.74 10.80
CA PHE A 273 -17.17 12.68 11.84
C PHE A 273 -15.89 13.41 11.42
N ASN A 274 -15.54 13.35 10.13
CA ASN A 274 -14.42 14.11 9.58
C ASN A 274 -14.71 15.62 9.64
N MET A 275 -15.92 16.05 9.29
CA MET A 275 -16.33 17.47 9.39
C MET A 275 -16.29 17.99 10.83
N MET A 276 -16.56 17.12 11.80
CA MET A 276 -16.53 17.43 13.23
C MET A 276 -15.17 17.15 13.90
N ASN A 277 -14.10 16.92 13.11
CA ASN A 277 -12.72 16.73 13.58
C ASN A 277 -12.51 15.58 14.59
N ARG A 278 -13.24 14.47 14.47
CA ARG A 278 -12.95 13.27 15.28
C ARG A 278 -11.62 12.64 14.84
N GLN A 279 -10.58 12.75 15.69
CA GLN A 279 -9.22 12.28 15.37
C GLN A 279 -8.89 10.86 15.86
N ASP A 280 -9.76 10.25 16.67
CA ASP A 280 -9.44 8.98 17.33
C ASP A 280 -9.44 7.79 16.37
N ARG A 281 -8.28 7.14 16.26
CA ARG A 281 -8.15 5.84 15.58
C ARG A 281 -8.74 4.74 16.46
N ILE A 282 -10.02 4.46 16.28
CA ILE A 282 -10.71 3.37 16.96
C ILE A 282 -10.54 2.08 16.15
N LYS A 283 -10.16 0.99 16.82
CA LYS A 283 -10.04 -0.35 16.19
C LYS A 283 -11.42 -0.81 15.72
N SER A 284 -11.53 -1.33 14.50
CA SER A 284 -12.79 -1.81 13.91
C SER A 284 -13.42 -3.04 14.56
N HIS A 285 -12.80 -3.59 15.60
CA HIS A 285 -13.18 -4.85 16.24
C HIS A 285 -12.76 -4.87 17.71
N ILE A 286 -13.51 -5.62 18.51
CA ILE A 286 -13.23 -5.93 19.92
C ILE A 286 -12.06 -6.90 19.99
N ILE A 287 -12.13 -7.98 19.19
CA ILE A 287 -11.08 -8.99 19.06
C ILE A 287 -10.98 -9.47 17.62
N CYS A 288 -9.77 -9.81 17.21
CA CYS A 288 -9.46 -10.47 15.94
C CYS A 288 -8.82 -11.81 16.28
N MET A 289 -9.40 -12.91 15.79
CA MET A 289 -8.87 -14.25 16.00
C MET A 289 -8.07 -14.68 14.76
N GLY A 290 -6.79 -14.99 14.96
CA GLY A 290 -5.87 -15.46 13.93
C GLY A 290 -4.92 -14.40 13.36
N ARG A 291 -3.79 -14.84 12.80
CA ARG A 291 -2.68 -13.98 12.37
C ARG A 291 -2.95 -13.24 11.04
N PHE A 292 -3.94 -13.72 10.27
CA PHE A 292 -4.26 -13.26 8.91
C PHE A 292 -5.76 -13.26 8.56
N SER A 293 -6.67 -13.55 9.49
CA SER A 293 -8.07 -13.89 9.19
C SER A 293 -9.06 -12.74 9.37
N CYS A 294 -10.11 -12.76 8.54
CA CYS A 294 -11.30 -11.89 8.56
C CYS A 294 -12.26 -12.17 9.75
N ASP A 295 -11.81 -12.97 10.71
CA ASP A 295 -12.60 -13.50 11.82
C ASP A 295 -12.52 -12.53 13.00
N THR A 296 -13.29 -11.45 12.87
CA THR A 296 -13.37 -10.37 13.86
C THR A 296 -14.71 -10.37 14.57
N LEU A 297 -14.68 -10.11 15.87
CA LEU A 297 -15.85 -9.74 16.66
C LEU A 297 -15.92 -8.22 16.74
N SER A 298 -16.98 -7.63 16.19
CA SER A 298 -17.32 -6.21 16.35
C SER A 298 -18.50 -6.06 17.31
N TYR A 299 -18.84 -4.83 17.70
CA TYR A 299 -19.99 -4.61 18.58
C TYR A 299 -21.31 -4.98 17.88
N ALA A 300 -21.45 -4.72 16.57
CA ALA A 300 -22.61 -5.15 15.80
C ALA A 300 -22.79 -6.68 15.83
N LYS A 301 -21.72 -7.44 15.56
CA LYS A 301 -21.77 -8.91 15.62
C LYS A 301 -22.08 -9.44 17.03
N ALA A 302 -21.50 -8.82 18.06
CA ALA A 302 -21.82 -9.18 19.44
C ALA A 302 -23.30 -8.93 19.77
N SER A 303 -23.85 -7.82 19.26
CA SER A 303 -25.26 -7.47 19.37
C SER A 303 -26.17 -8.56 18.78
N ASP A 304 -25.86 -9.03 17.56
CA ASP A 304 -26.60 -10.11 16.90
C ASP A 304 -26.50 -11.43 17.67
N ILE A 305 -25.32 -11.76 18.23
CA ILE A 305 -25.12 -12.97 19.06
C ILE A 305 -26.03 -12.93 20.30
N TYR A 306 -26.08 -11.78 21.00
CA TYR A 306 -26.92 -11.65 22.19
C TYR A 306 -28.41 -11.67 21.86
N LEU A 307 -28.83 -11.09 20.73
CA LEU A 307 -30.20 -11.22 20.24
C LEU A 307 -30.55 -12.70 19.99
N GLY A 308 -29.68 -13.43 19.29
CA GLY A 308 -29.86 -14.86 19.02
C GLY A 308 -30.00 -15.69 20.30
N GLN A 309 -29.18 -15.40 21.31
CA GLN A 309 -29.28 -16.05 22.62
C GLN A 309 -30.62 -15.75 23.32
N ASP A 310 -31.06 -14.50 23.31
CA ASP A 310 -32.29 -14.08 24.00
C ASP A 310 -33.57 -14.62 23.33
N ILE A 311 -33.54 -14.87 22.02
CA ILE A 311 -34.66 -15.54 21.31
C ILE A 311 -34.59 -17.07 21.39
N GLY A 312 -33.62 -17.62 22.11
CA GLY A 312 -33.51 -19.05 22.42
C GLY A 312 -32.77 -19.89 21.38
N MET A 313 -31.99 -19.28 20.48
CA MET A 313 -31.17 -20.05 19.53
C MET A 313 -30.04 -20.81 20.25
N SER A 314 -29.74 -22.00 19.76
CA SER A 314 -28.54 -22.74 20.17
C SER A 314 -27.27 -22.03 19.66
N ARG A 315 -26.12 -22.36 20.25
CA ARG A 315 -24.83 -21.78 19.81
C ARG A 315 -24.53 -22.14 18.35
N GLU A 316 -24.80 -23.39 17.99
CA GLU A 316 -24.62 -23.92 16.64
C GLU A 316 -25.53 -23.22 15.64
N GLU A 317 -26.74 -22.83 16.06
CA GLU A 317 -27.65 -22.04 15.23
C GLU A 317 -27.12 -20.60 15.04
N ILE A 318 -26.64 -19.95 16.11
CA ILE A 318 -26.05 -18.60 16.02
C ILE A 318 -24.83 -18.59 15.10
N GLU A 319 -23.93 -19.58 15.22
CA GLU A 319 -22.77 -19.75 14.35
C GLU A 319 -23.18 -19.85 12.88
N ARG A 320 -24.18 -20.69 12.58
CA ARG A 320 -24.67 -20.94 11.23
C ARG A 320 -25.35 -19.72 10.62
N GLU A 321 -26.29 -19.10 11.34
CA GLU A 321 -27.09 -17.98 10.81
C GLU A 321 -26.24 -16.72 10.62
N LEU A 322 -25.28 -16.46 11.52
CA LEU A 322 -24.40 -15.29 11.42
C LEU A 322 -23.14 -15.55 10.59
N GLY A 323 -22.90 -16.80 10.15
CA GLY A 323 -21.69 -17.20 9.43
C GLY A 323 -20.42 -16.95 10.25
N LEU A 324 -20.50 -17.11 11.57
CA LEU A 324 -19.41 -16.85 12.50
C LEU A 324 -18.75 -18.15 12.94
N LYS A 325 -17.46 -18.08 13.20
CA LYS A 325 -16.73 -19.21 13.80
C LYS A 325 -17.13 -19.40 15.27
N ARG A 326 -17.15 -20.66 15.70
CA ARG A 326 -17.42 -21.07 17.08
C ARG A 326 -16.62 -20.30 18.11
N GLU A 327 -15.33 -20.06 17.86
CA GLU A 327 -14.48 -19.35 18.82
C GLU A 327 -14.91 -17.90 19.04
N ILE A 328 -15.52 -17.26 18.04
CA ILE A 328 -16.05 -15.89 18.15
C ILE A 328 -17.32 -15.89 19.01
N VAL A 329 -18.23 -16.82 18.73
CA VAL A 329 -19.50 -16.96 19.47
C VAL A 329 -19.20 -17.33 20.93
N ASP A 330 -18.35 -18.32 21.15
CA ASP A 330 -17.89 -18.71 22.48
C ASP A 330 -17.18 -17.57 23.20
N TYR A 331 -16.38 -16.74 22.51
CA TYR A 331 -15.74 -15.58 23.13
C TYR A 331 -16.76 -14.54 23.60
N ALA A 332 -17.76 -14.22 22.77
CA ALA A 332 -18.81 -13.26 23.12
C ALA A 332 -19.68 -13.75 24.28
N LEU A 333 -19.99 -15.05 24.32
CA LEU A 333 -20.87 -15.68 25.32
C LEU A 333 -20.16 -16.07 26.63
N ARG A 334 -18.85 -15.86 26.77
CA ARG A 334 -18.14 -16.07 28.05
C ARG A 334 -18.63 -15.08 29.10
N ASN A 335 -18.94 -15.56 30.30
CA ASN A 335 -19.46 -14.75 31.43
C ASN A 335 -18.63 -13.49 31.74
N GLU A 336 -17.31 -13.53 31.61
CA GLU A 336 -16.45 -12.36 31.85
C GLU A 336 -16.57 -11.29 30.75
N ASN A 337 -16.88 -11.72 29.52
CA ASN A 337 -16.99 -10.84 28.37
C ASN A 337 -18.40 -10.30 28.17
N ILE A 338 -19.43 -11.05 28.58
CA ILE A 338 -20.82 -10.65 28.36
C ILE A 338 -21.11 -9.32 29.03
N PHE A 339 -20.74 -9.14 30.32
CA PHE A 339 -20.97 -7.90 31.06
C PHE A 339 -20.23 -6.71 30.45
N ARG A 340 -18.97 -6.90 30.06
CA ARG A 340 -18.14 -5.84 29.49
C ARG A 340 -18.68 -5.38 28.13
N ILE A 341 -18.88 -6.33 27.20
CA ILE A 341 -19.28 -6.02 25.83
C ILE A 341 -20.74 -5.55 25.79
N SER A 342 -21.65 -6.18 26.54
CA SER A 342 -23.05 -5.75 26.61
C SER A 342 -23.17 -4.36 27.23
N GLY A 343 -22.43 -4.05 28.30
CA GLY A 343 -22.40 -2.73 28.92
C GLY A 343 -21.95 -1.65 27.93
N GLU A 344 -20.84 -1.89 27.21
CA GLU A 344 -20.34 -0.97 26.18
C GLU A 344 -21.37 -0.72 25.06
N ILE A 345 -22.13 -1.75 24.65
CA ILE A 345 -23.20 -1.60 23.65
C ILE A 345 -24.39 -0.83 24.23
N ILE A 346 -24.84 -1.16 25.44
CA ILE A 346 -25.99 -0.51 26.09
C ILE A 346 -25.71 0.98 26.30
N ASP A 347 -24.52 1.33 26.79
CA ASP A 347 -24.14 2.73 27.02
C ASP A 347 -24.07 3.52 25.70
N ALA A 348 -23.55 2.90 24.65
CA ALA A 348 -23.54 3.48 23.31
C ALA A 348 -24.97 3.68 22.79
N LEU A 349 -25.83 2.67 22.90
CA LEU A 349 -27.23 2.76 22.46
C LEU A 349 -27.97 3.86 23.24
N LYS A 350 -27.80 3.96 24.56
CA LYS A 350 -28.43 5.03 25.38
C LYS A 350 -27.96 6.41 24.97
N THR A 351 -26.69 6.54 24.58
CA THR A 351 -26.15 7.80 24.07
C THR A 351 -26.74 8.14 22.69
N ILE A 352 -26.87 7.16 21.81
CA ILE A 352 -27.38 7.36 20.44
C ILE A 352 -28.90 7.59 20.48
N TRP A 353 -29.62 6.93 21.38
CA TRP A 353 -31.08 6.86 21.44
C TRP A 353 -31.60 7.14 22.87
N PRO A 354 -31.42 8.36 23.40
CA PRO A 354 -31.71 8.67 24.82
C PRO A 354 -33.19 8.56 25.20
N GLU A 355 -34.09 8.75 24.23
CA GLU A 355 -35.55 8.65 24.43
C GLU A 355 -36.05 7.19 24.49
N ARG A 356 -35.18 6.20 24.23
CA ARG A 356 -35.54 4.77 24.21
C ARG A 356 -35.17 4.11 25.53
N GLU A 357 -36.07 3.27 26.04
CA GLU A 357 -35.78 2.44 27.21
C GLU A 357 -34.90 1.25 26.82
N ILE A 358 -33.58 1.43 26.91
CA ILE A 358 -32.61 0.41 26.48
C ILE A 358 -32.17 -0.44 27.67
N LYS A 359 -32.59 -1.71 27.67
CA LYS A 359 -32.23 -2.73 28.66
C LYS A 359 -31.33 -3.84 28.11
N LYS A 360 -31.22 -3.94 26.78
CA LYS A 360 -30.57 -5.03 26.07
C LYS A 360 -29.45 -4.51 25.16
N PRO A 361 -28.41 -5.31 24.89
CA PRO A 361 -27.26 -4.91 24.07
C PRO A 361 -27.53 -5.05 22.56
N TYR A 362 -28.76 -4.78 22.12
CA TYR A 362 -29.19 -4.81 20.73
C TYR A 362 -30.44 -3.95 20.55
N LYS A 363 -30.80 -3.67 19.29
CA LYS A 363 -32.01 -2.93 18.95
C LYS A 363 -33.20 -3.87 18.86
N ASP A 364 -34.22 -3.66 19.68
CA ASP A 364 -35.44 -4.46 19.71
C ASP A 364 -36.73 -3.62 19.72
N TRP A 365 -36.67 -2.39 19.21
CA TRP A 365 -37.78 -1.43 19.18
C TRP A 365 -38.12 -0.88 17.79
#